data_AF-A0A368F876-F1
#
_entry.id   AF-A0A368F876-F1
#
_cell.length_a   1.000
_cell.length_b   1.000
_cell.length_c   1.000
_cell.angle_alpha   90.00
_cell.angle_beta   90.00
_cell.angle_gamma   90.00
#
_symmetry.space_group_name_H-M   'P 1'
#
loop_
_entity.id
_entity.type
_entity.pdbx_description
1 polymer ?
#
loop_
_entity_poly.entity_id
_entity_poly.type
_entity_poly.pdbx_seq_one_letter_code
_entity_poly.pdbx_strand_id
1 'polypeptide(L)'
;MNDCLAKEAGAMDNCTRVIGDVKYEEISPEMWQRVETIEGTLYIENTDIENLDAINKLTIIGLSTPALVISNNKKLLDIAALISVDIRSEEPAIKFEDNTLVCHNIVERQTLKEWMARNRISVKFTGHCCKLIRFLND
;
A
#
# COMPACT_ATOMS: atom_id res chain seq x y z
N MET A 1 6.12 -7.05 -21.75
CA MET A 1 5.68 -7.45 -20.42
C MET A 1 6.79 -8.29 -19.84
N ASN A 2 7.50 -7.76 -18.85
CA ASN A 2 8.71 -8.39 -18.32
C ASN A 2 8.41 -8.87 -16.90
N ASP A 3 8.49 -10.18 -16.74
CA ASP A 3 8.12 -10.86 -15.51
C ASP A 3 9.39 -11.14 -14.71
N CYS A 4 9.31 -10.94 -13.41
CA CYS A 4 10.38 -11.32 -12.50
C CYS A 4 9.80 -12.05 -11.31
N LEU A 5 10.55 -13.02 -10.80
CA LEU A 5 10.21 -13.64 -9.53
C LEU A 5 10.55 -12.66 -8.40
N ALA A 6 9.75 -12.64 -7.33
CA ALA A 6 9.98 -11.75 -6.18
C ALA A 6 11.42 -11.83 -5.64
N LYS A 7 11.99 -13.04 -5.60
CA LYS A 7 13.39 -13.30 -5.20
C LYS A 7 14.46 -12.65 -6.11
N GLU A 8 14.08 -12.24 -7.31
CA GLU A 8 14.94 -11.63 -8.34
C GLU A 8 14.62 -10.16 -8.57
N ALA A 9 13.57 -9.64 -7.92
CA ALA A 9 13.04 -8.29 -8.13
C ALA A 9 14.12 -7.20 -7.97
N GLY A 10 14.99 -7.31 -6.97
CA GLY A 10 16.07 -6.34 -6.74
C GLY A 10 17.23 -6.36 -7.74
N ALA A 11 17.26 -7.30 -8.70
CA ALA A 11 18.38 -7.50 -9.62
C ALA A 11 18.04 -7.24 -11.11
N MET A 12 16.78 -6.91 -11.42
CA MET A 12 16.29 -6.78 -12.79
C MET A 12 15.71 -5.39 -13.09
N ASP A 13 16.40 -4.63 -13.94
CA ASP A 13 16.06 -3.23 -14.21
C ASP A 13 14.76 -3.02 -15.00
N ASN A 14 14.24 -4.03 -15.70
CA ASN A 14 13.14 -3.88 -16.65
C ASN A 14 11.82 -4.52 -16.22
N CYS A 15 11.67 -4.86 -14.94
CA CYS A 15 10.52 -5.58 -14.41
C CYS A 15 9.24 -4.73 -14.40
N THR A 16 8.14 -5.26 -14.94
CA THR A 16 6.81 -4.61 -14.86
C THR A 16 5.78 -5.49 -14.14
N ARG A 17 5.99 -6.82 -14.08
CA ARG A 17 5.20 -7.74 -13.25
C ARG A 17 6.10 -8.54 -12.33
N VAL A 18 5.76 -8.57 -11.05
CA VAL A 18 6.42 -9.40 -10.04
C VAL A 18 5.55 -10.60 -9.69
N ILE A 19 6.12 -11.80 -9.69
CA ILE A 19 5.44 -13.05 -9.37
C ILE A 19 5.99 -13.59 -8.04
N GLY A 20 5.08 -13.84 -7.11
CA GLY A 20 5.35 -14.29 -5.75
C GLY A 20 5.03 -13.24 -4.70
N ASP A 21 5.17 -13.64 -3.45
CA ASP A 21 4.98 -12.80 -2.29
C ASP A 21 6.13 -11.80 -2.15
N VAL A 22 5.79 -10.54 -1.86
CA VAL A 22 6.72 -9.40 -1.88
C VAL A 22 6.62 -8.64 -0.58
N LYS A 23 7.75 -8.37 0.09
CA LYS A 23 7.81 -7.33 1.12
C LYS A 23 8.13 -5.99 0.48
N TYR A 24 7.50 -4.93 0.98
CA TYR A 24 7.66 -3.58 0.44
C TYR A 24 9.13 -3.16 0.34
N GLU A 25 9.94 -3.49 1.36
CA GLU A 25 11.36 -3.15 1.47
C GLU A 25 12.28 -3.94 0.52
N GLU A 26 11.77 -5.03 -0.08
CA GLU A 26 12.54 -5.84 -1.05
C GLU A 26 12.54 -5.24 -2.45
N ILE A 27 11.62 -4.30 -2.73
CA ILE A 27 11.54 -3.58 -4.00
C ILE A 27 12.21 -2.21 -3.85
N SER A 28 13.17 -1.93 -4.73
CA SER A 28 13.86 -0.64 -4.73
C SER A 28 12.93 0.51 -5.13
N PRO A 29 13.21 1.75 -4.70
CA PRO A 29 12.43 2.93 -5.11
C PRO A 29 12.30 3.08 -6.63
N GLU A 30 13.34 2.77 -7.39
CA GLU A 30 13.34 2.84 -8.85
C GLU A 30 12.43 1.77 -9.46
N MET A 31 12.40 0.58 -8.86
CA MET A 31 11.54 -0.50 -9.33
C MET A 31 10.06 -0.21 -9.03
N TRP A 32 9.73 0.42 -7.90
CA TRP A 32 8.36 0.88 -7.61
C TRP A 32 7.80 1.84 -8.66
N GLN A 33 8.66 2.60 -9.35
CA GLN A 33 8.23 3.47 -10.45
C GLN A 33 7.82 2.71 -11.72
N ARG A 34 8.13 1.41 -11.83
CA ARG A 34 7.95 0.59 -13.04
C ARG A 34 7.05 -0.61 -12.84
N VAL A 35 6.98 -1.14 -11.62
CA VAL A 35 6.12 -2.29 -11.33
C VAL A 35 4.66 -1.87 -11.45
N GLU A 36 3.95 -2.54 -12.34
CA GLU A 36 2.54 -2.32 -12.62
C GLU A 36 1.67 -3.40 -11.97
N THR A 37 2.22 -4.60 -11.77
CA THR A 37 1.48 -5.75 -11.24
C THR A 37 2.30 -6.60 -10.27
N ILE A 38 1.66 -7.02 -9.18
CA ILE A 38 2.15 -8.08 -8.29
C ILE A 38 1.15 -9.24 -8.34
N GLU A 39 1.63 -10.45 -8.66
CA GLU A 39 0.88 -11.70 -8.57
C GLU A 39 1.34 -12.47 -7.32
N GLY A 40 0.61 -12.32 -6.22
CA GLY A 40 0.98 -12.81 -4.90
C GLY A 40 0.43 -11.92 -3.80
N THR A 41 1.03 -11.99 -2.62
CA THR A 41 0.72 -11.09 -1.50
C THR A 41 1.77 -9.99 -1.38
N LEU A 42 1.32 -8.73 -1.30
CA LEU A 42 2.17 -7.58 -0.95
C LEU A 42 2.10 -7.32 0.56
N TYR A 43 3.24 -7.35 1.22
CA TYR A 43 3.41 -7.08 2.64
C TYR A 43 4.06 -5.71 2.86
N ILE A 44 3.29 -4.77 3.40
CA ILE A 44 3.74 -3.47 3.90
C ILE A 44 3.65 -3.53 5.43
N GLU A 45 4.62 -4.19 6.05
CA GLU A 45 4.60 -4.48 7.47
C GLU A 45 5.87 -3.99 8.16
N ASN A 46 5.72 -3.35 9.31
CA ASN A 46 6.84 -2.85 10.12
C ASN A 46 7.76 -1.86 9.38
N THR A 47 7.24 -1.15 8.38
CA THR A 47 8.01 -0.19 7.57
C THR A 47 7.99 1.20 8.21
N ASP A 48 8.96 2.03 7.78
CA ASP A 48 9.12 3.41 8.22
C ASP A 48 8.52 4.44 7.23
N ILE A 49 7.75 3.99 6.24
CA ILE A 49 7.15 4.88 5.24
C ILE A 49 6.04 5.74 5.83
N GLU A 50 5.92 6.96 5.31
CA GLU A 50 4.89 7.90 5.72
C GLU A 50 3.67 7.88 4.78
N ASN A 51 3.82 7.38 3.56
CA ASN A 51 2.77 7.32 2.54
C ASN A 51 2.85 6.02 1.72
N LEU A 52 1.79 5.76 0.95
CA LEU A 52 1.68 4.60 0.04
C LEU A 52 1.84 4.98 -1.45
N ASP A 53 2.44 6.12 -1.76
CA ASP A 53 2.48 6.63 -3.15
C ASP A 53 3.22 5.71 -4.11
N ALA A 54 4.20 4.95 -3.61
CA ALA A 54 4.96 3.97 -4.38
C ALA A 54 4.08 2.86 -5.00
N ILE A 55 2.91 2.58 -4.43
CA ILE A 55 1.97 1.56 -4.95
C ILE A 55 0.78 2.18 -5.69
N ASN A 56 0.81 3.47 -5.98
CA ASN A 56 -0.27 4.15 -6.68
C ASN A 56 -0.52 3.51 -8.05
N LYS A 57 -1.78 3.18 -8.36
CA LYS A 57 -2.22 2.47 -9.59
C LYS A 57 -1.67 1.07 -9.77
N LEU A 58 -1.08 0.48 -8.74
CA LEU A 58 -0.62 -0.91 -8.77
C LEU A 58 -1.83 -1.85 -8.91
N THR A 59 -1.66 -2.92 -9.70
CA THR A 59 -2.58 -4.06 -9.70
C THR A 59 -2.01 -5.17 -8.81
N ILE A 60 -2.79 -5.65 -7.84
CA ILE A 60 -2.42 -6.79 -7.00
C ILE A 60 -3.38 -7.95 -7.29
N ILE A 61 -2.84 -9.04 -7.84
CA ILE A 61 -3.58 -10.27 -8.11
C ILE A 61 -3.20 -11.27 -7.02
N GLY A 62 -4.10 -11.48 -6.06
CA GLY A 62 -3.85 -12.37 -4.94
C GLY A 62 -3.96 -13.84 -5.35
N LEU A 63 -2.83 -14.55 -5.35
CA LEU A 63 -2.79 -16.00 -5.48
C LEU A 63 -3.13 -16.72 -4.16
N SER A 64 -3.14 -15.97 -3.05
CA SER A 64 -3.61 -16.36 -1.73
C SER A 64 -4.30 -15.18 -1.03
N THR A 65 -4.93 -15.41 0.12
CA THR A 65 -5.59 -14.35 0.90
C THR A 65 -4.89 -14.14 2.25
N PRO A 66 -4.69 -12.88 2.67
CA PRO A 66 -4.95 -11.63 1.95
C PRO A 66 -3.94 -11.34 0.82
N ALA A 67 -4.35 -10.57 -0.18
CA ALA A 67 -3.49 -10.10 -1.27
C ALA A 67 -2.67 -8.86 -0.88
N LEU A 68 -3.18 -8.07 0.05
CA LEU A 68 -2.49 -6.89 0.58
C LEU A 68 -2.52 -6.92 2.11
N VAL A 69 -1.35 -6.83 2.72
CA VAL A 69 -1.17 -6.70 4.16
C VAL A 69 -0.51 -5.36 4.47
N ILE A 70 -1.16 -4.52 5.27
CA ILE A 70 -0.61 -3.26 5.77
C ILE A 70 -0.71 -3.28 7.29
N SER A 71 0.40 -3.57 7.97
CA SER A 71 0.40 -3.75 9.43
C SER A 71 1.56 -3.09 10.16
N ASN A 72 1.29 -2.60 11.37
CA ASN A 72 2.31 -2.10 12.30
C ASN A 72 3.28 -1.04 11.72
N ASN A 73 2.82 -0.20 10.78
CA ASN A 73 3.61 0.90 10.23
C ASN A 73 3.39 2.15 11.08
N LYS A 74 4.31 2.40 12.01
CA LYS A 74 4.14 3.44 13.05
C LYS A 74 4.21 4.86 12.51
N LYS A 75 4.81 5.05 11.34
CA LYS A 75 4.95 6.36 10.67
C LYS A 75 3.95 6.58 9.55
N LEU A 76 3.14 5.57 9.21
CA LEU A 76 2.21 5.67 8.08
C LEU A 76 1.10 6.69 8.36
N LEU A 77 1.10 7.76 7.57
CA LEU A 77 0.15 8.87 7.64
C LEU A 77 -0.84 8.82 6.48
N ASP A 78 -0.31 8.78 5.26
CA ASP A 78 -1.09 8.91 4.04
C ASP A 78 -1.35 7.54 3.40
N ILE A 79 -2.62 7.22 3.20
CA ILE A 79 -3.08 5.99 2.55
C ILE A 79 -3.94 6.25 1.31
N ALA A 80 -3.96 7.49 0.78
CA ALA A 80 -4.82 7.87 -0.34
C ALA A 80 -4.55 7.04 -1.61
N ALA A 81 -3.30 6.60 -1.81
CA ALA A 81 -2.93 5.73 -2.92
C ALA A 81 -3.76 4.45 -2.98
N LEU A 82 -4.30 3.94 -1.87
CA LEU A 82 -5.14 2.73 -1.86
C LEU A 82 -6.40 2.86 -2.73
N ILE A 83 -6.90 4.08 -2.94
CA ILE A 83 -8.09 4.33 -3.77
C ILE A 83 -7.84 3.94 -5.24
N SER A 84 -6.59 4.01 -5.70
CA SER A 84 -6.21 3.71 -7.09
C SER A 84 -5.65 2.30 -7.29
N VAL A 85 -5.37 1.56 -6.22
CA VAL A 85 -4.89 0.17 -6.30
C VAL A 85 -6.04 -0.73 -6.73
N ASP A 86 -5.82 -1.53 -7.77
CA ASP A 86 -6.75 -2.57 -8.22
C ASP A 86 -6.38 -3.90 -7.56
N ILE A 87 -7.22 -4.38 -6.64
CA ILE A 87 -6.97 -5.63 -5.90
C ILE A 87 -7.96 -6.69 -6.38
N ARG A 88 -7.41 -7.78 -6.92
CA ARG A 88 -8.17 -8.92 -7.44
C ARG A 88 -7.80 -10.15 -6.64
N SER A 89 -8.62 -10.51 -5.65
CA SER A 89 -8.37 -11.65 -4.77
C SER A 89 -9.68 -12.16 -4.18
N GLU A 90 -9.63 -13.38 -3.63
CA GLU A 90 -10.70 -13.87 -2.75
C GLU A 90 -10.72 -13.08 -1.43
N GLU A 91 -11.81 -13.21 -0.68
CA GLU A 91 -11.97 -12.49 0.59
C GLU A 91 -11.41 -13.31 1.78
N PRO A 92 -10.77 -12.68 2.78
CA PRO A 92 -10.50 -11.24 2.88
C PRO A 92 -9.34 -10.81 1.98
N ALA A 93 -9.57 -9.85 1.08
CA ALA A 93 -8.54 -9.41 0.14
C ALA A 93 -7.46 -8.52 0.79
N ILE A 94 -7.83 -7.79 1.84
CA ILE A 94 -6.98 -6.79 2.49
C ILE A 94 -6.95 -7.04 4.00
N LYS A 95 -5.76 -7.03 4.58
CA LYS A 95 -5.54 -6.95 6.02
C LYS A 95 -4.92 -5.59 6.35
N PHE A 96 -5.60 -4.79 7.17
CA PHE A 96 -5.14 -3.47 7.61
C PHE A 96 -5.27 -3.35 9.13
N GLU A 97 -4.17 -3.34 9.86
CA GLU A 97 -4.18 -3.29 11.33
C GLU A 97 -2.98 -2.55 11.91
N ASP A 98 -3.11 -2.05 13.13
CA ASP A 98 -1.99 -1.48 13.91
C ASP A 98 -1.20 -0.32 13.26
N ASN A 99 -1.79 0.40 12.29
CA ASN A 99 -1.26 1.65 11.75
C ASN A 99 -1.91 2.85 12.48
N THR A 100 -1.23 3.39 13.49
CA THR A 100 -1.84 4.28 14.51
C THR A 100 -1.90 5.77 14.16
N LEU A 101 -1.15 6.21 13.15
CA LEU A 101 -1.01 7.63 12.81
C LEU A 101 -1.76 8.07 11.54
N VAL A 102 -2.51 7.18 10.88
CA VAL A 102 -3.19 7.47 9.61
C VAL A 102 -4.01 8.76 9.68
N CYS A 103 -3.80 9.66 8.72
CA CYS A 103 -4.28 11.01 8.75
C CYS A 103 -4.57 11.58 7.35
N HIS A 104 -5.73 12.22 7.19
CA HIS A 104 -6.16 12.89 5.95
C HIS A 104 -7.05 14.09 6.24
N ASN A 105 -7.12 15.02 5.29
CA ASN A 105 -8.08 16.13 5.32
C ASN A 105 -9.53 15.61 5.20
N ILE A 106 -10.51 16.47 5.49
CA ILE A 106 -11.93 16.04 5.57
C ILE A 106 -12.47 15.50 4.25
N VAL A 107 -11.99 16.01 3.11
CA VAL A 107 -12.46 15.62 1.77
C VAL A 107 -11.91 14.24 1.42
N GLU A 108 -10.61 14.04 1.49
CA GLU A 108 -9.95 12.74 1.23
C GLU A 108 -10.44 11.65 2.17
N ARG A 109 -10.65 12.01 3.45
CA ARG A 109 -11.16 11.08 4.45
C ARG A 109 -12.54 10.52 4.08
N GLN A 110 -13.39 11.29 3.39
CA GLN A 110 -14.69 10.80 2.94
C GLN A 110 -14.54 9.75 1.84
N THR A 111 -13.72 10.02 0.83
CA THR A 111 -13.43 9.07 -0.25
C THR A 111 -12.78 7.79 0.28
N LEU A 112 -11.84 7.91 1.22
CA LEU A 112 -11.23 6.76 1.88
C LEU A 112 -12.25 5.95 2.67
N LYS A 113 -13.19 6.59 3.39
CA LYS A 113 -14.24 5.86 4.11
C LYS A 113 -15.12 5.01 3.19
N GLU A 114 -15.47 5.54 2.02
CA GLU A 114 -16.23 4.79 1.03
C GLU A 114 -15.43 3.63 0.45
N TRP A 115 -14.14 3.85 0.15
CA TRP A 115 -13.24 2.79 -0.29
C TRP A 115 -13.08 1.70 0.78
N MET A 116 -12.89 2.08 2.04
CA MET A 116 -12.78 1.14 3.16
C MET A 116 -14.05 0.30 3.36
N ALA A 117 -15.22 0.93 3.26
CA ALA A 117 -16.50 0.22 3.36
C ALA A 117 -16.69 -0.82 2.25
N ARG A 118 -16.30 -0.48 1.01
CA ARG A 118 -16.34 -1.43 -0.13
C ARG A 118 -15.39 -2.60 0.09
N ASN A 119 -14.21 -2.34 0.63
CA ASN A 119 -13.17 -3.35 0.87
C ASN A 119 -13.24 -4.01 2.26
N ARG A 120 -14.31 -3.75 3.03
CA ARG A 120 -14.56 -4.34 4.37
C ARG A 120 -13.41 -4.17 5.36
N ILE A 121 -12.64 -3.08 5.26
CA ILE A 121 -11.59 -2.74 6.23
C ILE A 121 -12.04 -1.59 7.14
N SER A 122 -11.40 -1.48 8.31
CA SER A 122 -11.63 -0.40 9.26
C SER A 122 -10.31 0.27 9.63
N VAL A 123 -10.18 1.55 9.29
CA VAL A 123 -9.02 2.37 9.67
C VAL A 123 -9.45 3.45 10.65
N LYS A 124 -8.71 3.56 11.75
CA LYS A 124 -8.87 4.65 12.71
C LYS A 124 -7.97 5.81 12.29
N PHE A 125 -8.58 6.90 11.85
CA PHE A 125 -7.81 8.11 11.61
C PHE A 125 -7.47 8.82 12.92
N THR A 126 -6.24 9.30 13.04
CA THR A 126 -5.84 10.15 14.17
C THR A 126 -6.57 11.51 14.11
N GLY A 127 -6.87 12.06 15.29
CA GLY A 127 -7.42 13.42 15.44
C GLY A 127 -6.37 14.51 15.30
N HIS A 128 -5.08 14.16 15.26
CA HIS A 128 -3.96 15.10 15.23
C HIS A 128 -3.67 15.71 13.85
N CYS A 129 -4.55 15.49 12.87
CA CYS A 129 -4.30 15.86 11.48
C CYS A 129 -3.97 17.34 11.23
N CYS A 130 -4.52 18.24 12.03
CA CYS A 130 -4.23 19.67 11.92
C CYS A 130 -2.84 20.07 12.44
N LYS A 131 -2.14 19.21 13.20
CA LYS A 131 -0.78 19.49 13.68
C LYS A 131 0.29 19.09 12.67
N LEU A 132 0.06 18.07 11.85
CA LEU A 132 1.02 17.61 10.84
C LEU A 132 1.14 18.57 9.66
N ILE A 133 0.03 19.19 9.23
CA ILE A 133 0.05 20.23 8.17
C ILE A 133 0.95 21.42 8.56
N ARG A 134 1.09 21.73 9.86
CA ARG A 134 1.97 22.81 10.32
C ARG A 134 3.45 22.51 10.13
N PHE A 135 3.88 21.24 10.22
CA PHE A 135 5.29 20.88 10.08
C PHE A 135 5.76 20.72 8.62
N LEU A 136 4.84 20.69 7.65
CA LEU A 136 5.16 20.65 6.22
C LEU A 136 5.27 22.06 5.59
N ASN A 137 4.99 23.11 6.36
CA ASN A 137 5.02 24.51 5.91
C ASN A 137 6.07 25.36 6.65
N ASP A 138 6.96 24.72 7.42
CA ASP A 138 8.10 25.33 8.11
C ASP A 138 9.41 24.71 7.57
#